data_AF-A0A8J4Q4B1-F1
#
_entry.id   AF-A0A8J4Q4B1-F1
#
_cell.length_a   1.000
_cell.length_b   1.000
_cell.length_c   1.000
_cell.angle_alpha   90.00
_cell.angle_beta   90.00
_cell.angle_gamma   90.00
#
_symmetry.space_group_name_H-M   'P 1'
#
loop_
_entity.id
_entity.type
_entity.pdbx_description
1 polymer ?
#
loop_
_entity_poly.entity_id
_entity_poly.type
_entity_poly.pdbx_seq_one_letter_code
_entity_poly.pdbx_strand_id
1 'polypeptide(L)'
;MNRKQNKSQNQSLYDDEDGPVHVLQTNDGDGTNKYKWENRFERPWDMIEEDEDGGLRPSIDEERNNRNRRLRKGENKRVRRGMQRHLCLVLDLSKTLANQDLKPSRYFVMLQSCELFIKEYFDQNPISQISLIITKNSKAEKITELSGNPSRHIQAMKDAIAMEGEPSIQNALDVAISNLSFVPKYGSREILFLFSSLTSCDPRDLAATIKTLKAENIRVSFIHLAAELYICKYISEQTNGTSKVILNEEHLQESLLENCQPPPTIGKVEASLVEMGFPQKQTLPFPSPCICHEKMRFSGYSCPKCSSKSCELPTECQICNLSLVSSPHLARSYHHLFPIPMFQEINWRTLSGDFSCYGCLIPPTSSSLYFQCPRCTQSFCLDCDLVIHESLHNCPGCENNLDNPPAVVDNSAGDTTTTTNTTNPIEINT
;
A
#
# COMPACT_ATOMS: atom_id res chain seq x y z
N MET A 1 -50.92 59.65 -59.40
CA MET A 1 -49.69 60.14 -60.06
C MET A 1 -48.60 60.26 -59.03
N ASN A 2 -47.36 59.86 -59.36
CA ASN A 2 -46.13 59.96 -58.55
C ASN A 2 -45.99 58.93 -57.40
N ARG A 3 -44.81 58.36 -57.12
CA ARG A 3 -43.48 58.32 -57.80
C ARG A 3 -42.57 57.44 -56.92
N LYS A 4 -41.74 56.60 -57.55
CA LYS A 4 -40.32 56.30 -57.19
C LYS A 4 -40.07 55.55 -55.85
N GLN A 5 -39.11 54.63 -55.69
CA GLN A 5 -37.94 54.25 -56.48
C GLN A 5 -37.39 52.89 -55.97
N ASN A 6 -36.91 52.09 -56.91
CA ASN A 6 -35.96 50.96 -56.82
C ASN A 6 -34.89 51.06 -55.71
N LYS A 7 -34.48 49.90 -55.16
CA LYS A 7 -33.19 49.28 -55.53
C LYS A 7 -32.99 47.87 -54.95
N SER A 8 -32.61 46.97 -55.85
CA SER A 8 -32.00 45.66 -55.63
C SER A 8 -30.50 45.76 -55.26
N GLN A 9 -29.96 44.61 -54.81
CA GLN A 9 -28.55 44.18 -54.63
C GLN A 9 -27.95 44.54 -53.25
N ASN A 10 -27.47 43.60 -52.42
CA ASN A 10 -26.42 42.60 -52.69
C ASN A 10 -26.36 41.49 -51.60
N GLN A 11 -25.96 40.27 -52.00
CA GLN A 11 -25.59 39.14 -51.13
C GLN A 11 -24.29 39.39 -50.33
N SER A 12 -24.20 38.80 -49.13
CA SER A 12 -22.95 38.22 -48.57
C SER A 12 -23.34 36.83 -48.03
N LEU A 13 -23.07 35.68 -48.67
CA LEU A 13 -21.79 35.06 -49.04
C LEU A 13 -20.98 34.50 -47.85
N TYR A 14 -21.67 34.07 -46.78
CA TYR A 14 -21.21 33.10 -45.77
C TYR A 14 -22.42 32.40 -45.12
N ASP A 15 -23.15 31.63 -45.93
CA ASP A 15 -23.81 30.42 -45.43
C ASP A 15 -22.84 29.25 -45.72
N ASP A 16 -22.77 28.31 -44.78
CA ASP A 16 -21.98 27.07 -44.77
C ASP A 16 -20.53 27.17 -44.27
N GLU A 17 -20.35 27.05 -42.94
CA GLU A 17 -19.23 26.28 -42.34
C GLU A 17 -19.52 25.96 -40.85
N ASP A 18 -19.76 24.67 -40.58
CA ASP A 18 -19.55 23.91 -39.34
C ASP A 18 -19.42 24.66 -37.99
N GLY A 19 -20.53 24.77 -37.26
CA GLY A 19 -20.53 25.05 -35.82
C GLY A 19 -20.28 23.78 -34.99
N PRO A 20 -19.49 23.82 -33.89
CA PRO A 20 -18.91 22.62 -33.30
C PRO A 20 -19.94 21.74 -32.58
N VAL A 21 -20.04 20.51 -33.06
CA VAL A 21 -20.73 19.37 -32.45
C VAL A 21 -20.01 18.94 -31.17
N HIS A 22 -20.13 19.70 -30.07
CA HIS A 22 -19.57 19.25 -28.78
C HIS A 22 -20.18 19.92 -27.54
N VAL A 23 -21.51 19.95 -27.42
CA VAL A 23 -22.15 20.14 -26.10
C VAL A 23 -23.35 19.21 -25.99
N LEU A 24 -23.25 18.19 -25.13
CA LEU A 24 -24.32 17.23 -24.86
C LEU A 24 -25.53 17.95 -24.25
N GLN A 25 -26.51 18.28 -25.09
CA GLN A 25 -27.83 18.74 -24.67
C GLN A 25 -28.64 17.51 -24.19
N THR A 26 -29.14 17.54 -22.97
CA THR A 26 -30.03 16.50 -22.43
C THR A 26 -31.47 16.94 -22.63
N ASN A 27 -32.27 16.10 -23.30
CA ASN A 27 -33.69 16.36 -23.52
C ASN A 27 -34.48 16.06 -22.24
N ASP A 28 -34.99 17.10 -21.58
CA ASP A 28 -36.12 16.96 -20.67
C ASP A 28 -37.43 17.02 -21.47
N GLY A 29 -38.45 16.28 -21.03
CA GLY A 29 -39.74 16.08 -21.72
C GLY A 29 -40.61 17.33 -21.93
N ASP A 30 -40.06 18.53 -21.75
CA ASP A 30 -40.74 19.83 -21.87
C ASP A 30 -40.16 20.71 -23.02
N GLY A 31 -39.42 20.11 -23.96
CA GLY A 31 -39.04 20.74 -25.22
C GLY A 31 -38.08 21.94 -25.11
N THR A 32 -37.47 22.15 -23.93
CA THR A 32 -36.41 23.14 -23.73
C THR A 32 -35.08 22.43 -23.57
N ASN A 33 -34.21 22.51 -24.58
CA ASN A 33 -32.85 21.98 -24.54
C ASN A 33 -32.03 22.80 -23.54
N LYS A 34 -32.03 22.37 -22.28
CA LYS A 34 -31.17 22.96 -21.25
C LYS A 34 -29.77 22.38 -21.35
N TYR A 35 -28.78 23.25 -21.28
CA TYR A 35 -27.41 22.79 -21.12
C TYR A 35 -27.21 22.17 -19.73
N LYS A 36 -26.30 21.21 -19.57
CA LYS A 36 -26.02 20.58 -18.26
C LYS A 36 -25.69 21.58 -17.14
N TRP A 37 -25.16 22.75 -17.47
CA TRP A 37 -24.87 23.83 -16.52
C TRP A 37 -26.10 24.72 -16.19
N GLU A 38 -27.18 24.60 -16.97
CA GLU A 38 -28.50 25.21 -16.71
C GLU A 38 -29.40 24.31 -15.85
N ASN A 39 -29.00 23.06 -15.60
CA ASN A 39 -29.64 22.25 -14.57
C ASN A 39 -29.43 22.90 -13.21
N ARG A 40 -30.50 22.93 -12.40
CA ARG A 40 -30.42 23.39 -11.02
C ARG A 40 -29.34 22.58 -10.32
N PHE A 41 -28.48 23.27 -9.58
CA PHE A 41 -27.49 22.66 -8.68
C PHE A 41 -28.19 21.59 -7.84
N GLU A 42 -27.95 20.31 -8.18
CA GLU A 42 -28.36 19.19 -7.35
C GLU A 42 -27.61 19.34 -6.04
N ARG A 43 -28.37 19.45 -4.96
CA ARG A 43 -27.83 19.77 -3.65
C ARG A 43 -27.08 18.52 -3.16
N PRO A 44 -25.77 18.60 -2.87
CA PRO A 44 -25.00 17.44 -2.44
C PRO A 44 -25.56 16.75 -1.19
N TRP A 45 -26.35 17.46 -0.39
CA TRP A 45 -26.99 16.97 0.82
C TRP A 45 -28.31 16.21 0.59
N ASP A 46 -28.86 16.20 -0.63
CA ASP A 46 -30.04 15.37 -0.96
C ASP A 46 -29.69 13.86 -1.00
N MET A 47 -28.39 13.52 -1.04
CA MET A 47 -27.85 12.15 -1.00
C MET A 47 -27.60 11.64 0.44
N ILE A 48 -27.77 12.49 1.45
CA ILE A 48 -27.54 12.13 2.85
C ILE A 48 -28.84 11.54 3.40
N GLU A 49 -28.78 10.32 3.91
CA GLU A 49 -29.94 9.66 4.51
C GLU A 49 -30.06 10.06 5.99
N GLU A 50 -31.29 10.30 6.43
CA GLU A 50 -31.63 10.55 7.83
C GLU A 50 -31.92 9.21 8.53
N ASP A 51 -31.32 8.98 9.69
CA ASP A 51 -31.63 7.87 10.59
C ASP A 51 -33.06 7.95 11.14
N GLU A 52 -33.53 6.82 11.70
CA GLU A 52 -34.78 6.74 12.48
C GLU A 52 -34.83 7.73 13.67
N ASP A 53 -33.67 8.19 14.16
CA ASP A 53 -33.53 9.20 15.23
C ASP A 53 -33.33 10.64 14.70
N GLY A 54 -33.42 10.87 13.39
CA GLY A 54 -33.25 12.20 12.75
C GLY A 54 -31.79 12.68 12.67
N GLY A 55 -30.81 11.78 12.83
CA GLY A 55 -29.40 12.05 12.63
C GLY A 55 -28.99 11.87 11.16
N LEU A 56 -28.13 12.75 10.65
CA LEU A 56 -27.56 12.60 9.30
C LEU A 56 -26.47 11.51 9.33
N ARG A 57 -26.59 10.48 8.47
CA ARG A 57 -25.54 9.46 8.30
C ARG A 57 -24.99 9.40 6.87
N PRO A 58 -23.72 9.02 6.70
CA PRO A 58 -23.20 8.58 5.41
C PRO A 58 -24.04 7.43 4.88
N SER A 59 -24.23 7.35 3.56
CA SER A 59 -24.99 6.26 2.94
C SER A 59 -24.31 4.91 3.23
N ILE A 60 -25.11 3.88 3.49
CA ILE A 60 -24.65 2.49 3.66
C ILE A 60 -23.78 2.04 2.45
N ASP A 61 -24.06 2.58 1.26
CA ASP A 61 -23.27 2.32 0.06
C ASP A 61 -21.86 2.91 0.12
N GLU A 62 -21.65 4.02 0.82
CA GLU A 62 -20.33 4.60 1.05
C GLU A 62 -19.50 3.72 2.00
N GLU A 63 -20.11 3.20 3.06
CA GLU A 63 -19.47 2.22 3.96
C GLU A 63 -19.10 0.93 3.23
N ARG A 64 -20.02 0.40 2.41
CA ARG A 64 -19.76 -0.77 1.56
C ARG A 64 -18.61 -0.50 0.58
N ASN A 65 -18.58 0.67 -0.04
CA ASN A 65 -17.52 1.05 -0.97
C ASN A 65 -16.17 1.23 -0.28
N ASN A 66 -16.15 1.85 0.90
CA ASN A 66 -14.93 2.00 1.71
C ASN A 66 -14.38 0.65 2.15
N ARG A 67 -15.24 -0.25 2.63
CA ARG A 67 -14.87 -1.64 2.93
C ARG A 67 -14.28 -2.32 1.69
N ASN A 68 -14.98 -2.28 0.56
CA ASN A 68 -14.53 -2.91 -0.66
C ASN A 68 -13.20 -2.32 -1.15
N ARG A 69 -12.98 -1.01 -1.02
CA ARG A 69 -11.70 -0.36 -1.37
C ARG A 69 -10.55 -0.84 -0.49
N ARG A 70 -10.79 -1.03 0.80
CA ARG A 70 -9.78 -1.51 1.76
C ARG A 70 -9.49 -3.00 1.58
N LEU A 71 -10.51 -3.83 1.36
CA LEU A 71 -10.39 -5.29 1.35
C LEU A 71 -10.17 -5.92 -0.04
N ARG A 72 -10.66 -5.33 -1.15
CA ARG A 72 -10.47 -5.90 -2.51
C ARG A 72 -9.03 -5.90 -3.00
N LYS A 73 -8.12 -5.19 -2.32
CA LYS A 73 -6.73 -5.03 -2.77
C LYS A 73 -5.85 -6.26 -2.52
N GLY A 74 -6.34 -7.24 -1.76
CA GLY A 74 -5.70 -8.54 -1.61
C GLY A 74 -6.44 -9.61 -2.41
N GLU A 75 -6.19 -9.74 -3.72
CA GLU A 75 -6.54 -10.99 -4.38
C GLU A 75 -5.83 -12.12 -3.63
N ASN A 76 -6.61 -13.01 -3.01
CA ASN A 76 -6.15 -14.19 -2.26
C ASN A 76 -5.57 -15.27 -3.17
N LYS A 77 -4.68 -14.87 -4.09
CA LYS A 77 -3.87 -15.78 -4.87
C LYS A 77 -2.68 -16.16 -3.99
N ARG A 78 -2.49 -17.47 -3.81
CA ARG A 78 -1.31 -18.04 -3.17
C ARG A 78 -0.12 -17.83 -4.11
N VAL A 79 0.51 -16.66 -4.00
CA VAL A 79 1.68 -16.28 -4.80
C VAL A 79 2.90 -16.24 -3.90
N ARG A 80 4.05 -16.61 -4.45
CA ARG A 80 5.34 -16.41 -3.76
C ARG A 80 5.57 -14.90 -3.58
N ARG A 81 5.94 -14.50 -2.37
CA ARG A 81 6.23 -13.10 -2.02
C ARG A 81 7.69 -12.96 -1.57
N GLY A 82 8.29 -11.79 -1.83
CA GLY A 82 9.62 -11.46 -1.33
C GLY A 82 9.53 -10.97 0.11
N MET A 83 9.82 -11.83 1.09
CA MET A 83 9.63 -11.50 2.51
C MET A 83 10.75 -10.63 3.08
N GLN A 84 11.99 -10.85 2.63
CA GLN A 84 13.11 -9.98 2.96
C GLN A 84 13.19 -8.87 1.90
N ARG A 85 12.82 -7.66 2.30
CA ARG A 85 12.71 -6.52 1.40
C ARG A 85 13.76 -5.47 1.72
N HIS A 86 14.34 -4.90 0.68
CA HIS A 86 15.27 -3.79 0.77
C HIS A 86 14.67 -2.62 -0.01
N LEU A 87 14.10 -1.68 0.74
CA LEU A 87 13.37 -0.54 0.21
C LEU A 87 14.24 0.72 0.28
N CYS A 88 14.49 1.35 -0.86
CA CYS A 88 14.99 2.72 -0.93
C CYS A 88 13.81 3.68 -1.07
N LEU A 89 13.52 4.44 -0.02
CA LEU A 89 12.51 5.50 -0.05
C LEU A 89 13.18 6.80 -0.49
N VAL A 90 12.76 7.30 -1.65
CA VAL A 90 13.24 8.56 -2.22
C VAL A 90 12.20 9.65 -2.00
N LEU A 91 12.60 10.72 -1.33
CA LEU A 91 11.75 11.88 -1.04
C LEU A 91 12.16 13.07 -1.91
N ASP A 92 11.21 13.60 -2.68
CA ASP A 92 11.38 14.84 -3.42
C ASP A 92 11.26 16.04 -2.48
N LEU A 93 12.40 16.64 -2.13
CA LEU A 93 12.51 17.84 -1.28
C LEU A 93 12.70 19.12 -2.11
N SER A 94 12.04 19.20 -3.26
CA SER A 94 12.05 20.39 -4.12
C SER A 94 11.19 21.54 -3.58
N LYS A 95 11.34 22.72 -4.22
CA LYS A 95 10.54 23.92 -3.96
C LYS A 95 9.02 23.70 -4.01
N THR A 96 8.56 22.68 -4.74
CA THR A 96 7.12 22.41 -4.93
C THR A 96 6.42 21.92 -3.67
N LEU A 97 7.17 21.42 -2.67
CA LEU A 97 6.61 21.00 -1.40
C LEU A 97 6.10 22.15 -0.51
N ALA A 98 6.50 23.39 -0.82
CA ALA A 98 6.01 24.58 -0.14
C ALA A 98 4.54 24.91 -0.50
N ASN A 99 3.98 24.30 -1.54
CA ASN A 99 2.60 24.51 -1.94
C ASN A 99 1.61 23.98 -0.88
N GLN A 100 0.46 24.64 -0.79
CA GLN A 100 -0.55 24.42 0.26
C GLN A 100 -1.77 23.60 -0.22
N ASP A 101 -1.60 22.78 -1.25
CA ASP A 101 -2.66 21.89 -1.77
C ASP A 101 -3.13 20.89 -0.71
N LEU A 102 -2.19 20.43 0.13
CA LEU A 102 -2.44 19.66 1.33
C LEU A 102 -2.15 20.55 2.56
N LYS A 103 -3.01 20.50 3.58
CA LYS A 103 -2.90 21.38 4.75
C LYS A 103 -2.00 20.75 5.82
N PRO A 104 -1.07 21.50 6.45
CA PRO A 104 -0.73 22.91 6.21
C PRO A 104 0.16 23.14 4.97
N SER A 105 0.99 22.18 4.58
CA SER A 105 1.74 22.17 3.33
C SER A 105 2.00 20.73 2.87
N ARG A 106 2.29 20.53 1.59
CA ARG A 106 2.66 19.19 1.07
C ARG A 106 3.85 18.60 1.83
N TYR A 107 4.83 19.42 2.20
CA TYR A 107 5.97 19.00 3.02
C TYR A 107 5.54 18.34 4.33
N PHE A 108 4.68 19.02 5.10
CA PHE A 108 4.28 18.54 6.42
C PHE A 108 3.48 17.23 6.31
N VAL A 109 2.52 17.19 5.38
CA VAL A 109 1.69 16.00 5.16
C VAL A 109 2.52 14.82 4.65
N MET A 110 3.48 15.08 3.75
CA MET A 110 4.41 14.05 3.28
C MET A 110 5.25 13.50 4.44
N LEU A 111 5.84 14.36 5.28
CA LEU A 111 6.66 13.93 6.42
C LEU A 111 5.86 13.12 7.44
N GLN A 112 4.66 13.58 7.81
CA GLN A 112 3.81 12.88 8.76
C GLN A 112 3.39 11.51 8.20
N SER A 113 2.99 11.46 6.94
CA SER A 113 2.62 10.21 6.27
C SER A 113 3.82 9.27 6.12
N CYS A 114 5.02 9.78 5.85
CA CYS A 114 6.26 9.01 5.83
C CYS A 114 6.62 8.45 7.20
N GLU A 115 6.49 9.24 8.27
CA GLU A 115 6.77 8.77 9.63
C GLU A 115 5.84 7.61 10.00
N LEU A 116 4.55 7.74 9.70
CA LEU A 116 3.57 6.68 9.91
C LEU A 116 3.91 5.45 9.06
N PHE A 117 4.21 5.65 7.78
CA PHE A 117 4.61 4.58 6.87
C PHE A 117 5.85 3.83 7.37
N ILE A 118 6.89 4.51 7.83
CA ILE A 118 8.11 3.84 8.34
C ILE A 118 7.77 2.97 9.55
N LYS A 119 6.96 3.48 10.49
CA LYS A 119 6.53 2.71 11.66
C LYS A 119 5.73 1.47 11.26
N GLU A 120 4.73 1.66 10.41
CA GLU A 120 3.86 0.57 9.94
C GLU A 120 4.62 -0.44 9.07
N TYR A 121 5.55 0.03 8.23
CA TYR A 121 6.37 -0.82 7.38
C TYR A 121 7.22 -1.78 8.21
N PHE A 122 7.90 -1.28 9.26
CA PHE A 122 8.66 -2.12 10.17
C PHE A 122 7.78 -2.94 11.11
N ASP A 123 6.56 -2.48 11.39
CA ASP A 123 5.59 -3.28 12.12
C ASP A 123 5.26 -4.52 11.30
N GLN A 124 4.79 -4.38 10.04
CA GLN A 124 4.40 -5.51 9.19
C GLN A 124 5.59 -6.34 8.65
N ASN A 125 6.72 -5.68 8.37
CA ASN A 125 7.91 -6.27 7.76
C ASN A 125 9.16 -6.06 8.64
N PRO A 126 9.28 -6.73 9.79
CA PRO A 126 10.38 -6.50 10.71
C PRO A 126 11.74 -6.89 10.14
N ILE A 127 11.83 -7.90 9.28
CA ILE A 127 13.11 -8.36 8.69
C ILE A 127 13.57 -7.52 7.49
N SER A 128 12.78 -6.53 7.08
CA SER A 128 13.09 -5.66 5.95
C SER A 128 13.99 -4.50 6.37
N GLN A 129 14.62 -3.87 5.39
CA GLN A 129 15.50 -2.73 5.59
C GLN A 129 15.01 -1.55 4.75
N ILE A 130 15.07 -0.35 5.32
CA ILE A 130 14.81 0.90 4.63
C ILE A 130 16.11 1.69 4.50
N SER A 131 16.26 2.42 3.39
CA SER A 131 17.22 3.50 3.23
C SER A 131 16.50 4.75 2.73
N LEU A 132 16.89 5.91 3.27
CA LEU A 132 16.32 7.20 2.91
C LEU A 132 17.26 7.97 1.98
N ILE A 133 16.71 8.41 0.85
CA ILE A 133 17.38 9.25 -0.14
C ILE A 133 16.51 10.49 -0.34
N ILE A 134 17.13 11.67 -0.43
CA ILE A 134 16.44 12.90 -0.79
C ILE A 134 16.93 13.42 -2.12
N THR A 135 16.04 14.09 -2.85
CA THR A 135 16.40 14.84 -4.05
C THR A 135 16.10 16.32 -3.85
N LYS A 136 17.12 17.16 -3.98
CA LYS A 136 17.04 18.62 -3.91
C LYS A 136 18.14 19.23 -4.76
N ASN A 137 17.98 20.47 -5.22
CA ASN A 137 19.02 21.20 -5.98
C ASN A 137 19.65 20.38 -7.14
N SER A 138 18.83 19.60 -7.85
CA SER A 138 19.20 18.71 -8.96
C SER A 138 20.22 17.63 -8.58
N LYS A 139 20.31 17.29 -7.29
CA LYS A 139 21.21 16.27 -6.73
C LYS A 139 20.41 15.29 -5.87
N ALA A 140 20.99 14.11 -5.67
CA ALA A 140 20.47 13.12 -4.75
C ALA A 140 21.48 12.91 -3.59
N GLU A 141 20.98 12.92 -2.36
CA GLU A 141 21.77 12.71 -1.15
C GLU A 141 21.19 11.53 -0.37
N LYS A 142 22.06 10.57 -0.02
CA LYS A 142 21.70 9.45 0.87
C LYS A 142 21.75 9.94 2.32
N ILE A 143 20.60 10.06 2.98
CA ILE A 143 20.53 10.49 4.39
C ILE A 143 20.81 9.31 5.31
N THR A 144 20.20 8.16 5.03
CA THR A 144 20.29 7.00 5.91
C THR A 144 20.61 5.74 5.12
N GLU A 145 21.56 4.95 5.63
CA GLU A 145 21.94 3.67 5.05
C GLU A 145 20.84 2.62 5.28
N LEU A 146 20.92 1.52 4.51
CA LEU A 146 20.03 0.38 4.68
C LEU A 146 20.12 -0.13 6.12
N SER A 147 19.04 0.04 6.89
CA SER A 147 18.98 -0.39 8.28
C SER A 147 17.56 -0.68 8.72
N GLY A 148 17.42 -1.51 9.76
CA GLY A 148 16.14 -1.91 10.34
C GLY A 148 15.64 -1.04 11.49
N ASN A 149 16.30 0.09 11.80
CA ASN A 149 15.92 0.92 12.95
C ASN A 149 15.00 2.10 12.54
N PRO A 150 13.70 2.07 12.91
CA PRO A 150 12.77 3.13 12.54
C PRO A 150 13.13 4.50 13.12
N SER A 151 13.61 4.56 14.36
CA SER A 151 13.91 5.84 15.04
C SER A 151 15.04 6.59 14.35
N ARG A 152 16.04 5.88 13.84
CA ARG A 152 17.15 6.48 13.09
C ARG A 152 16.65 7.13 11.80
N HIS A 153 15.79 6.44 11.05
CA HIS A 153 15.21 6.96 9.81
C HIS A 153 14.31 8.17 10.07
N ILE A 154 13.42 8.09 11.07
CA ILE A 154 12.50 9.18 11.40
C ILE A 154 13.26 10.43 11.85
N GLN A 155 14.29 10.27 12.69
CA GLN A 155 15.10 11.41 13.15
C GLN A 155 15.85 12.04 11.98
N ALA A 156 16.53 11.22 11.16
CA ALA A 156 17.29 11.70 10.02
C ALA A 156 16.41 12.41 8.98
N MET A 157 15.18 11.93 8.79
CA MET A 157 14.17 12.59 7.95
C MET A 157 13.74 13.94 8.52
N LYS A 158 13.50 14.04 9.83
CA LYS A 158 13.11 15.30 10.50
C LYS A 158 14.22 16.35 10.48
N ASP A 159 15.48 15.91 10.54
CA ASP A 159 16.65 16.79 10.49
C ASP A 159 16.91 17.34 9.06
N ALA A 160 16.41 16.66 8.02
CA ALA A 160 16.62 17.01 6.62
C ALA A 160 15.67 18.11 6.11
N ILE A 161 15.65 19.25 6.78
CA ILE A 161 14.81 20.40 6.42
C ILE A 161 15.46 21.15 5.25
N ALA A 162 15.00 20.88 4.03
CA ALA A 162 15.27 21.73 2.87
C ALA A 162 14.11 21.60 1.87
N MET A 163 13.63 22.73 1.33
CA MET A 163 12.60 22.76 0.28
C MET A 163 13.11 23.65 -0.87
N GLU A 164 14.22 23.26 -1.48
CA GLU A 164 14.95 24.10 -2.42
C GLU A 164 15.34 23.37 -3.70
N GLY A 165 15.37 24.13 -4.78
CA GLY A 165 15.75 23.64 -6.10
C GLY A 165 14.73 22.68 -6.71
N GLU A 166 15.23 21.89 -7.65
CA GLU A 166 14.46 20.95 -8.47
C GLU A 166 14.95 19.52 -8.22
N PRO A 167 14.11 18.49 -8.39
CA PRO A 167 14.55 17.13 -8.15
C PRO A 167 15.36 16.57 -9.33
N SER A 168 16.08 15.49 -9.09
CA SER A 168 16.74 14.68 -10.12
C SER A 168 16.44 13.20 -9.87
N ILE A 169 15.64 12.61 -10.75
CA ILE A 169 15.27 11.20 -10.71
C ILE A 169 16.48 10.32 -11.01
N GLN A 170 17.29 10.69 -12.01
CA GLN A 170 18.44 9.89 -12.42
C GLN A 170 19.47 9.76 -11.30
N ASN A 171 19.87 10.87 -10.68
CA ASN A 171 20.84 10.83 -9.60
C ASN A 171 20.33 10.01 -8.41
N ALA A 172 19.03 10.09 -8.13
CA ALA A 172 18.41 9.29 -7.07
C ALA A 172 18.43 7.79 -7.38
N LEU A 173 18.12 7.42 -8.63
CA LEU A 173 18.20 6.04 -9.08
C LEU A 173 19.63 5.52 -9.03
N ASP A 174 20.62 6.31 -9.45
CA ASP A 174 22.03 5.89 -9.42
C ASP A 174 22.51 5.66 -7.97
N VAL A 175 22.15 6.55 -7.04
CA VAL A 175 22.42 6.36 -5.60
C VAL A 175 21.72 5.11 -5.08
N ALA A 176 20.45 4.89 -5.43
CA ALA A 176 19.69 3.73 -5.01
C ALA A 176 20.28 2.42 -5.57
N ILE A 177 20.66 2.39 -6.85
CA ILE A 177 21.31 1.24 -7.49
C ILE A 177 22.63 0.91 -6.76
N SER A 178 23.45 1.93 -6.47
CA SER A 178 24.72 1.71 -5.76
C SER A 178 24.49 1.07 -4.38
N ASN A 179 23.43 1.49 -3.68
CA ASN A 179 23.07 1.00 -2.36
C ASN A 179 22.49 -0.43 -2.41
N LEU A 180 21.65 -0.72 -3.40
CA LEU A 180 21.02 -2.03 -3.60
C LEU A 180 21.95 -3.06 -4.26
N SER A 181 23.09 -2.65 -4.82
CA SER A 181 24.04 -3.57 -5.48
C SER A 181 24.63 -4.61 -4.52
N PHE A 182 24.82 -4.24 -3.24
CA PHE A 182 25.35 -5.11 -2.20
C PHE A 182 24.29 -6.05 -1.61
N VAL A 183 23.02 -5.81 -1.92
CA VAL A 183 21.91 -6.60 -1.39
C VAL A 183 21.88 -7.97 -2.06
N PRO A 184 21.76 -9.07 -1.28
CA PRO A 184 21.65 -10.41 -1.84
C PRO A 184 20.48 -10.57 -2.83
N LYS A 185 20.68 -11.39 -3.87
CA LYS A 185 19.71 -11.56 -4.97
C LYS A 185 18.38 -12.23 -4.55
N TYR A 186 18.35 -12.87 -3.39
CA TYR A 186 17.13 -13.50 -2.87
C TYR A 186 16.16 -12.51 -2.23
N GLY A 187 16.63 -11.32 -1.85
CA GLY A 187 15.80 -10.25 -1.31
C GLY A 187 15.11 -9.45 -2.42
N SER A 188 13.93 -8.91 -2.15
CA SER A 188 13.32 -7.96 -3.08
C SER A 188 14.05 -6.62 -3.00
N ARG A 189 14.36 -6.07 -4.16
CA ARG A 189 15.01 -4.76 -4.32
C ARG A 189 13.96 -3.78 -4.81
N GLU A 190 13.61 -2.82 -3.98
CA GLU A 190 12.47 -1.94 -4.21
C GLU A 190 12.90 -0.49 -4.04
N ILE A 191 12.40 0.38 -4.92
CA ILE A 191 12.57 1.83 -4.82
C ILE A 191 11.17 2.45 -4.83
N LEU A 192 10.86 3.28 -3.84
CA LEU A 192 9.61 4.01 -3.75
C LEU A 192 9.90 5.51 -3.79
N PHE A 193 9.37 6.19 -4.80
CA PHE A 193 9.46 7.64 -4.93
C PHE A 193 8.21 8.32 -4.41
N LEU A 194 8.39 9.30 -3.53
CA LEU A 194 7.38 10.33 -3.25
C LEU A 194 7.75 11.57 -4.04
N PHE A 195 7.04 11.81 -5.14
CA PHE A 195 7.38 12.84 -6.12
C PHE A 195 6.35 13.97 -6.09
N SER A 196 6.81 15.21 -5.89
CA SER A 196 5.94 16.40 -5.82
C SER A 196 6.04 17.27 -7.06
N SER A 197 7.23 17.36 -7.63
CA SER A 197 7.51 18.19 -8.80
C SER A 197 6.80 17.68 -10.06
N LEU A 198 6.69 18.56 -11.06
CA LEU A 198 6.27 18.22 -12.42
C LEU A 198 7.46 18.13 -13.38
N THR A 199 8.63 18.54 -12.92
CA THR A 199 9.87 18.54 -13.70
C THR A 199 10.95 17.77 -12.95
N SER A 200 11.81 17.09 -13.70
CA SER A 200 13.05 16.48 -13.21
C SER A 200 14.20 17.04 -14.03
N CYS A 201 15.30 17.36 -13.35
CA CYS A 201 16.49 17.94 -13.95
C CYS A 201 17.63 16.93 -13.87
N ASP A 202 17.74 16.11 -14.92
CA ASP A 202 18.66 14.99 -15.00
C ASP A 202 19.81 15.27 -15.99
N PRO A 203 21.05 14.88 -15.65
CA PRO A 203 22.23 15.19 -16.46
C PRO A 203 22.40 14.32 -17.72
N ARG A 204 21.83 13.12 -17.76
CA ARG A 204 21.96 12.14 -18.85
C ARG A 204 20.59 11.54 -19.19
N ASP A 205 20.55 10.78 -20.28
CA ASP A 205 19.36 10.03 -20.68
C ASP A 205 19.04 8.90 -19.68
N LEU A 206 17.77 8.83 -19.24
CA LEU A 206 17.29 7.82 -18.30
C LEU A 206 17.18 6.43 -18.95
N ALA A 207 17.16 6.31 -20.28
CA ALA A 207 17.03 5.02 -20.95
C ALA A 207 18.15 4.03 -20.58
N ALA A 208 19.37 4.54 -20.34
CA ALA A 208 20.49 3.73 -19.87
C ALA A 208 20.25 3.23 -18.43
N THR A 209 19.82 4.12 -17.53
CA THR A 209 19.49 3.78 -16.14
C THR A 209 18.36 2.74 -16.06
N ILE A 210 17.33 2.84 -16.92
CA ILE A 210 16.23 1.86 -17.00
C ILE A 210 16.74 0.47 -17.39
N LYS A 211 17.69 0.38 -18.33
CA LYS A 211 18.31 -0.91 -18.70
C LYS A 211 19.06 -1.53 -17.52
N THR A 212 19.79 -0.72 -16.76
CA THR A 212 20.49 -1.16 -15.54
C THR A 212 19.50 -1.66 -14.48
N LEU A 213 18.41 -0.93 -14.24
CA LEU A 213 17.38 -1.33 -13.27
C LEU A 213 16.76 -2.69 -13.61
N LYS A 214 16.48 -2.94 -14.91
CA LYS A 214 15.99 -4.24 -15.38
C LYS A 214 17.01 -5.35 -15.20
N ALA A 215 18.28 -5.10 -15.51
CA ALA A 215 19.34 -6.09 -15.37
C ALA A 215 19.52 -6.53 -13.91
N GLU A 216 19.39 -5.60 -12.96
CA GLU A 216 19.49 -5.85 -11.53
C GLU A 216 18.17 -6.29 -10.86
N ASN A 217 17.08 -6.45 -11.63
CA ASN A 217 15.73 -6.78 -11.16
C ASN A 217 15.24 -5.85 -10.03
N ILE A 218 15.48 -4.55 -10.16
CA ILE A 218 15.03 -3.54 -9.18
C ILE A 218 13.64 -3.03 -9.59
N ARG A 219 12.68 -3.12 -8.67
CA ARG A 219 11.31 -2.61 -8.87
C ARG A 219 11.22 -1.15 -8.44
N VAL A 220 10.68 -0.27 -9.30
CA VAL A 220 10.53 1.16 -9.00
C VAL A 220 9.07 1.58 -9.02
N SER A 221 8.56 2.05 -7.89
CA SER A 221 7.20 2.59 -7.74
C SER A 221 7.23 4.10 -7.51
N PHE A 222 6.24 4.81 -8.03
CA PHE A 222 6.07 6.26 -7.86
C PHE A 222 4.72 6.58 -7.24
N ILE A 223 4.72 7.52 -6.30
CA ILE A 223 3.54 8.16 -5.77
C ILE A 223 3.69 9.66 -6.04
N HIS A 224 2.80 10.19 -6.86
CA HIS A 224 2.77 11.58 -7.28
C HIS A 224 1.82 12.40 -6.39
N LEU A 225 2.31 13.50 -5.81
CA LEU A 225 1.50 14.42 -4.99
C LEU A 225 0.61 15.36 -5.81
N ALA A 226 0.92 15.58 -7.10
CA ALA A 226 0.21 16.54 -7.94
C ALA A 226 -0.36 15.90 -9.20
N ALA A 227 0.50 15.60 -10.18
CA ALA A 227 0.10 15.00 -11.44
C ALA A 227 1.03 13.86 -11.83
N GLU A 228 0.52 12.95 -12.67
CA GLU A 228 1.29 11.85 -13.22
C GLU A 228 2.32 12.37 -14.23
N LEU A 229 3.56 11.88 -14.13
CA LEU A 229 4.59 12.14 -15.14
C LEU A 229 4.79 10.93 -16.03
N TYR A 230 4.76 11.17 -17.34
CA TYR A 230 4.94 10.12 -18.34
C TYR A 230 6.23 9.31 -18.12
N ILE A 231 7.34 9.98 -17.82
CA ILE A 231 8.63 9.31 -17.60
C ILE A 231 8.60 8.41 -16.36
N CYS A 232 7.97 8.84 -15.27
CA CYS A 232 7.85 8.05 -14.04
C CYS A 232 6.95 6.83 -14.26
N LYS A 233 5.83 7.02 -14.97
CA LYS A 233 4.95 5.92 -15.40
C LYS A 233 5.72 4.91 -16.23
N TYR A 234 6.43 5.37 -17.25
CA TYR A 234 7.25 4.53 -18.12
C TYR A 234 8.29 3.73 -17.32
N ILE A 235 9.04 4.35 -16.40
CA ILE A 235 10.00 3.65 -15.55
C ILE A 235 9.31 2.57 -14.69
N SER A 236 8.16 2.88 -14.11
CA SER A 236 7.41 1.93 -13.28
C SER A 236 6.91 0.73 -14.08
N GLU A 237 6.34 0.93 -15.27
CA GLU A 237 5.88 -0.14 -16.15
C GLU A 237 7.04 -1.01 -16.62
N GLN A 238 8.19 -0.41 -16.94
CA GLN A 238 9.38 -1.13 -17.36
C GLN A 238 10.02 -1.95 -16.21
N THR A 239 9.82 -1.57 -14.96
CA THR A 239 10.40 -2.24 -13.77
C THR A 239 9.38 -3.04 -12.96
N ASN A 240 8.17 -3.23 -13.50
CA ASN A 240 7.03 -3.89 -12.83
C ASN A 240 6.66 -3.26 -11.47
N GLY A 241 6.87 -1.95 -11.35
CA GLY A 241 6.38 -1.15 -10.24
C GLY A 241 5.01 -0.56 -10.52
N THR A 242 4.57 0.33 -9.63
CA THR A 242 3.27 0.99 -9.72
C THR A 242 3.44 2.50 -9.68
N SER A 243 2.74 3.23 -10.54
CA SER A 243 2.61 4.68 -10.51
C SER A 243 1.22 5.06 -10.02
N LYS A 244 1.12 5.94 -9.02
CA LYS A 244 -0.15 6.44 -8.47
C LYS A 244 -0.13 7.95 -8.30
N VAL A 245 -1.31 8.57 -8.43
CA VAL A 245 -1.51 10.00 -8.17
C VAL A 245 -2.42 10.16 -6.96
N ILE A 246 -2.00 11.02 -6.04
CA ILE A 246 -2.71 11.32 -4.82
C ILE A 246 -3.88 12.26 -5.14
N LEU A 247 -4.99 12.07 -4.42
CA LEU A 247 -6.15 12.95 -4.47
C LEU A 247 -6.25 13.77 -3.19
N ASN A 248 -6.27 13.06 -2.06
CA ASN A 248 -6.39 13.61 -0.70
C ASN A 248 -5.30 13.03 0.21
N GLU A 249 -5.15 13.59 1.41
CA GLU A 249 -4.24 13.08 2.45
C GLU A 249 -4.50 11.61 2.79
N GLU A 250 -5.76 11.21 2.93
CA GLU A 250 -6.13 9.81 3.17
C GLU A 250 -5.67 8.90 2.03
N HIS A 251 -5.80 9.35 0.78
CA HIS A 251 -5.38 8.56 -0.38
C HIS A 251 -3.85 8.40 -0.44
N LEU A 252 -3.08 9.40 0.03
CA LEU A 252 -1.63 9.27 0.20
C LEU A 252 -1.29 8.20 1.23
N GLN A 253 -1.95 8.22 2.39
CA GLN A 253 -1.74 7.22 3.44
C GLN A 253 -2.10 5.83 2.95
N GLU A 254 -3.26 5.64 2.30
CA GLU A 254 -3.65 4.37 1.71
C GLU A 254 -2.65 3.88 0.65
N SER A 255 -2.14 4.79 -0.20
CA SER A 255 -1.16 4.45 -1.23
C SER A 255 0.18 4.00 -0.64
N LEU A 256 0.61 4.63 0.47
CA LEU A 256 1.80 4.23 1.21
C LEU A 256 1.60 2.86 1.88
N LEU A 257 0.47 2.67 2.57
CA LEU A 257 0.12 1.41 3.25
C LEU A 257 0.02 0.23 2.27
N GLU A 258 -0.42 0.45 1.04
CA GLU A 258 -0.43 -0.59 0.02
C GLU A 258 0.98 -1.10 -0.31
N ASN A 259 1.99 -0.23 -0.25
CA ASN A 259 3.39 -0.62 -0.42
C ASN A 259 3.97 -1.31 0.83
N CYS A 260 3.28 -1.30 1.98
CA CYS A 260 3.68 -2.13 3.13
C CYS A 260 3.46 -3.62 2.86
N GLN A 261 2.52 -4.01 2.01
CA GLN A 261 2.33 -5.41 1.66
C GLN A 261 3.46 -5.90 0.73
N PRO A 262 4.09 -7.05 1.02
CA PRO A 262 5.16 -7.57 0.19
C PRO A 262 4.63 -7.91 -1.20
N PRO A 263 5.25 -7.37 -2.27
CA PRO A 263 4.79 -7.61 -3.62
C PRO A 263 5.00 -9.09 -4.03
N PRO A 264 4.17 -9.59 -4.96
CA PRO A 264 4.40 -10.90 -5.54
C PRO A 264 5.74 -10.92 -6.28
N THR A 265 6.49 -12.01 -6.12
CA THR A 265 7.74 -12.22 -6.82
C THR A 265 7.45 -12.53 -8.28
N ILE A 266 8.09 -11.78 -9.19
CA ILE A 266 7.95 -11.95 -10.63
C ILE A 266 9.14 -12.76 -11.15
N GLY A 267 8.86 -13.89 -11.81
CA GLY A 267 9.87 -14.76 -12.40
C GLY A 267 10.45 -15.81 -11.44
N LYS A 268 11.46 -16.55 -11.94
CA LYS A 268 12.15 -17.60 -11.19
C LYS A 268 13.25 -17.00 -10.32
N VAL A 269 12.89 -16.44 -9.17
CA VAL A 269 13.88 -16.04 -8.16
C VAL A 269 14.39 -17.30 -7.45
N GLU A 270 15.70 -17.45 -7.32
CA GLU A 270 16.29 -18.56 -6.57
C GLU A 270 15.83 -18.51 -5.11
N ALA A 271 15.31 -19.62 -4.61
CA ALA A 271 14.98 -19.75 -3.19
C ALA A 271 16.25 -20.19 -2.45
N SER A 272 16.93 -19.26 -1.80
CA SER A 272 18.07 -19.57 -0.94
C SER A 272 17.63 -19.64 0.51
N LEU A 273 18.09 -20.67 1.21
CA LEU A 273 17.94 -20.76 2.66
C LEU A 273 18.96 -19.81 3.31
N VAL A 274 18.48 -18.92 4.19
CA VAL A 274 19.31 -17.96 4.91
C VAL A 274 19.43 -18.41 6.37
N GLU A 275 20.65 -18.47 6.89
CA GLU A 275 20.88 -18.72 8.31
C GLU A 275 20.42 -17.52 9.14
N MET A 276 19.55 -17.76 10.12
CA MET A 276 19.09 -16.74 11.07
C MET A 276 19.46 -17.13 12.50
N GLY A 277 19.83 -16.14 13.31
CA GLY A 277 20.10 -16.30 14.73
C GLY A 277 18.91 -15.87 15.58
N PHE A 278 18.50 -16.72 16.52
CA PHE A 278 17.50 -16.40 17.54
C PHE A 278 18.20 -16.11 18.87
N PRO A 279 18.54 -14.84 19.16
CA PRO A 279 19.28 -14.50 20.36
C PRO A 279 18.37 -14.52 21.59
N GLN A 280 18.93 -14.91 22.73
CA GLN A 280 18.26 -14.82 24.01
C GLN A 280 18.51 -13.46 24.65
N LYS A 281 17.47 -12.89 25.27
CA LYS A 281 17.58 -11.67 26.05
C LYS A 281 18.30 -11.97 27.37
N GLN A 282 19.41 -11.29 27.62
CA GLN A 282 20.16 -11.37 28.85
C GLN A 282 20.13 -10.01 29.56
N THR A 283 19.82 -10.04 30.86
CA THR A 283 19.90 -8.89 31.76
C THR A 283 21.04 -9.14 32.74
N LEU A 284 22.04 -8.26 32.74
CA LEU A 284 23.18 -8.35 33.65
C LEU A 284 23.10 -7.28 34.74
N PRO A 285 23.62 -7.59 35.94
CA PRO A 285 23.67 -6.64 37.05
C PRO A 285 24.69 -5.52 36.82
N PHE A 286 25.70 -5.76 35.95
CA PHE A 286 26.67 -4.76 35.53
C PHE A 286 26.41 -4.32 34.09
N PRO A 287 26.68 -3.05 33.75
CA PRO A 287 26.53 -2.57 32.39
C PRO A 287 27.58 -3.24 31.49
N SER A 288 27.16 -3.68 30.31
CA SER A 288 28.05 -4.23 29.29
C SER A 288 27.98 -3.43 28.00
N PRO A 289 29.07 -3.37 27.22
CA PRO A 289 29.10 -2.59 25.99
C PRO A 289 28.18 -3.25 24.95
N CYS A 290 27.33 -2.43 24.34
CA CYS A 290 26.56 -2.82 23.17
C CYS A 290 27.37 -2.54 21.90
N ILE A 291 27.50 -3.52 21.00
CA ILE A 291 28.20 -3.34 19.72
C ILE A 291 27.46 -2.35 18.80
N CYS A 292 26.13 -2.24 18.90
CA CYS A 292 25.34 -1.46 17.95
C CYS A 292 25.54 0.07 18.08
N HIS A 293 25.74 0.55 19.32
CA HIS A 293 25.75 1.98 19.63
C HIS A 293 26.95 2.40 20.47
N GLU A 294 27.85 1.46 20.79
CA GLU A 294 29.00 1.66 21.70
C GLU A 294 28.59 2.24 23.07
N LYS A 295 27.32 2.06 23.44
CA LYS A 295 26.73 2.52 24.70
C LYS A 295 26.64 1.36 25.67
N MET A 296 26.96 1.65 26.92
CA MET A 296 26.82 0.72 28.03
C MET A 296 25.33 0.49 28.33
N ARG A 297 24.89 -0.77 28.31
CA ARG A 297 23.51 -1.19 28.60
C ARG A 297 23.50 -2.38 29.57
N PHE A 298 22.48 -2.44 30.42
CA PHE A 298 22.26 -3.55 31.37
C PHE A 298 21.57 -4.75 30.73
N SER A 299 20.80 -4.52 29.67
CA SER A 299 20.10 -5.57 28.94
C SER A 299 20.49 -5.58 27.48
N GLY A 300 20.53 -6.78 26.89
CA GLY A 300 20.83 -6.97 25.49
C GLY A 300 20.57 -8.40 25.04
N TYR A 301 20.60 -8.60 23.74
CA TYR A 301 20.45 -9.87 23.07
C TYR A 301 21.82 -10.43 22.74
N SER A 302 22.08 -11.68 23.15
CA SER A 302 23.37 -12.33 22.86
C SER A 302 23.29 -13.13 21.56
N CYS A 303 24.17 -12.82 20.61
CA CYS A 303 24.29 -13.54 19.35
C CYS A 303 24.65 -15.02 19.60
N PRO A 304 23.93 -16.00 19.01
CA PRO A 304 24.21 -17.41 19.25
C PRO A 304 25.56 -17.90 18.66
N LYS A 305 26.12 -17.18 17.67
CA LYS A 305 27.35 -17.59 16.96
C LYS A 305 28.62 -17.01 17.56
N CYS A 306 28.62 -15.73 17.90
CA CYS A 306 29.81 -15.03 18.43
C CYS A 306 29.61 -14.44 19.84
N SER A 307 28.44 -14.62 20.45
CA SER A 307 28.09 -14.10 21.78
C SER A 307 28.17 -12.57 21.93
N SER A 308 28.30 -11.83 20.83
CA SER A 308 28.22 -10.36 20.82
C SER A 308 26.88 -9.88 21.33
N LYS A 309 26.84 -8.75 22.03
CA LYS A 309 25.59 -8.16 22.53
C LYS A 309 25.06 -7.07 21.62
N SER A 310 23.81 -7.23 21.22
CA SER A 310 23.02 -6.24 20.50
C SER A 310 21.91 -5.70 21.40
N CYS A 311 21.63 -4.40 21.38
CA CYS A 311 20.58 -3.83 22.24
C CYS A 311 19.17 -4.00 21.66
N GLU A 312 19.05 -4.07 20.33
CA GLU A 312 17.78 -4.06 19.61
C GLU A 312 17.75 -5.20 18.59
N LEU A 313 16.53 -5.67 18.32
CA LEU A 313 16.21 -6.64 17.27
C LEU A 313 15.11 -6.04 16.40
N PRO A 314 15.04 -6.38 15.11
CA PRO A 314 15.98 -7.22 14.37
C PRO A 314 17.22 -6.44 13.93
N THR A 315 18.41 -7.06 14.03
CA THR A 315 19.68 -6.42 13.64
C THR A 315 20.65 -7.44 13.06
N GLU A 316 21.55 -6.99 12.20
CA GLU A 316 22.68 -7.82 11.75
C GLU A 316 23.84 -7.73 12.74
N CYS A 317 24.39 -8.87 13.14
CA CYS A 317 25.53 -8.93 14.03
C CYS A 317 26.79 -8.40 13.33
N GLN A 318 27.39 -7.32 13.83
CA GLN A 318 28.56 -6.68 13.22
C GLN A 318 29.86 -7.51 13.26
N ILE A 319 29.88 -8.62 13.99
CA ILE A 319 31.06 -9.50 14.09
C ILE A 319 30.95 -10.68 13.12
N CYS A 320 29.79 -11.35 13.09
CA CYS A 320 29.61 -12.57 12.30
C CYS A 320 28.61 -12.46 11.15
N ASN A 321 28.05 -11.26 10.91
CA ASN A 321 27.05 -10.94 9.88
C ASN A 321 25.81 -11.86 9.88
N LEU A 322 25.51 -12.47 11.04
CA LEU A 322 24.30 -13.27 11.22
C LEU A 322 23.12 -12.35 11.47
N SER A 323 22.02 -12.53 10.73
CA SER A 323 20.78 -11.80 10.97
C SER A 323 20.14 -12.27 12.28
N LEU A 324 20.02 -11.37 13.25
CA LEU A 324 19.43 -11.65 14.56
C LEU A 324 17.96 -11.23 14.55
N VAL A 325 17.07 -12.21 14.70
CA VAL A 325 15.62 -12.03 14.63
C VAL A 325 14.96 -12.70 15.82
N SER A 326 13.82 -12.18 16.27
CA SER A 326 12.99 -12.82 17.28
C SER A 326 11.88 -13.65 16.60
N SER A 327 11.46 -14.76 17.20
CA SER A 327 10.35 -15.57 16.67
C SER A 327 9.05 -14.74 16.47
N PRO A 328 8.68 -13.81 17.37
CA PRO A 328 7.54 -12.92 17.14
C PRO A 328 7.64 -12.05 15.89
N HIS A 329 8.84 -11.60 15.50
CA HIS A 329 9.02 -10.80 14.29
C HIS A 329 8.71 -11.62 13.03
N LEU A 330 9.15 -12.87 12.96
CA LEU A 330 8.83 -13.75 11.84
C LEU A 330 7.35 -14.11 11.80
N ALA A 331 6.76 -14.39 12.97
CA ALA A 331 5.34 -14.71 13.09
C ALA A 331 4.47 -13.56 12.60
N ARG A 332 4.90 -12.31 12.80
CA ARG A 332 4.15 -11.17 12.31
C ARG A 332 4.09 -11.14 10.80
N SER A 333 5.14 -11.45 10.04
CA SER A 333 5.06 -11.48 8.57
C SER A 333 4.27 -12.67 7.99
N TYR A 334 3.80 -13.58 8.84
CA TYR A 334 3.07 -14.79 8.43
C TYR A 334 1.70 -14.49 7.81
N HIS A 335 1.04 -13.40 8.20
CA HIS A 335 -0.27 -13.01 7.65
C HIS A 335 -0.23 -12.74 6.14
N HIS A 336 0.93 -12.32 5.60
CA HIS A 336 1.10 -12.16 4.16
C HIS A 336 1.16 -13.49 3.38
N LEU A 337 1.52 -14.59 4.05
CA LEU A 337 1.59 -15.93 3.45
C LEU A 337 0.23 -16.62 3.43
N PHE A 338 -0.57 -16.42 4.48
CA PHE A 338 -1.87 -17.05 4.67
C PHE A 338 -2.95 -16.00 4.95
N PRO A 339 -3.33 -15.19 3.94
CA PRO A 339 -4.37 -14.19 4.12
C PRO A 339 -5.73 -14.86 4.35
N ILE A 340 -6.59 -14.19 5.11
CA ILE A 340 -7.97 -14.62 5.34
C ILE A 340 -8.81 -14.40 4.06
N PRO A 341 -9.69 -15.34 3.68
CA PRO A 341 -10.65 -15.11 2.63
C PRO A 341 -11.61 -13.98 2.98
N MET A 342 -11.86 -13.08 2.02
CA MET A 342 -12.82 -11.98 2.18
C MET A 342 -14.21 -12.52 2.57
N PHE A 343 -14.82 -11.94 3.59
CA PHE A 343 -16.14 -12.36 4.04
C PHE A 343 -17.24 -11.89 3.09
N GLN A 344 -18.23 -12.76 2.87
CA GLN A 344 -19.36 -12.53 1.97
C GLN A 344 -20.45 -11.74 2.68
N GLU A 345 -20.97 -10.71 2.02
CA GLU A 345 -22.08 -9.91 2.58
C GLU A 345 -23.35 -10.76 2.66
N ILE A 346 -24.00 -10.75 3.82
CA ILE A 346 -25.25 -11.48 4.05
C ILE A 346 -26.36 -10.52 4.48
N ASN A 347 -27.57 -10.79 4.00
CA ASN A 347 -28.74 -10.05 4.45
C ASN A 347 -29.28 -10.70 5.73
N TRP A 348 -28.89 -10.17 6.89
CA TRP A 348 -29.30 -10.70 8.19
C TRP A 348 -30.82 -10.71 8.40
N ARG A 349 -31.59 -9.84 7.71
CA ARG A 349 -33.05 -9.80 7.80
C ARG A 349 -33.73 -11.05 7.24
N THR A 350 -33.02 -11.82 6.41
CA THR A 350 -33.52 -13.09 5.86
C THR A 350 -33.29 -14.27 6.80
N LEU A 351 -32.43 -14.13 7.80
CA LEU A 351 -32.19 -15.16 8.79
C LEU A 351 -33.27 -15.11 9.87
N SER A 352 -33.97 -16.23 10.06
CA SER A 352 -34.97 -16.39 11.11
C SER A 352 -34.29 -16.79 12.42
N GLY A 353 -34.21 -15.89 13.40
CA GLY A 353 -33.70 -16.17 14.75
C GLY A 353 -32.99 -14.99 15.44
N ASP A 354 -32.55 -15.21 16.68
CA ASP A 354 -31.70 -14.27 17.43
C ASP A 354 -30.31 -14.21 16.77
N PHE A 355 -30.16 -13.28 15.84
CA PHE A 355 -28.92 -13.06 15.12
C PHE A 355 -28.06 -12.06 15.89
N SER A 356 -26.79 -12.38 16.11
CA SER A 356 -25.81 -11.47 16.73
C SER A 356 -24.43 -11.70 16.12
N CYS A 357 -23.57 -10.69 16.18
CA CYS A 357 -22.19 -10.81 15.73
C CYS A 357 -21.42 -11.83 16.57
N TYR A 358 -20.75 -12.82 15.95
CA TYR A 358 -19.96 -13.81 16.68
C TYR A 358 -18.79 -13.19 17.47
N GLY A 359 -18.23 -12.07 16.99
CA GLY A 359 -17.08 -11.41 17.61
C GLY A 359 -17.45 -10.53 18.82
N CYS A 360 -18.39 -9.59 18.62
CA CYS A 360 -18.75 -8.60 19.64
C CYS A 360 -20.08 -8.88 20.35
N LEU A 361 -20.84 -9.89 19.91
CA LEU A 361 -22.16 -10.27 20.44
C LEU A 361 -23.22 -9.15 20.35
N ILE A 362 -22.94 -8.11 19.55
CA ILE A 362 -23.88 -7.01 19.33
C ILE A 362 -24.99 -7.50 18.38
N PRO A 363 -26.28 -7.30 18.72
CA PRO A 363 -27.39 -7.61 17.83
C PRO A 363 -27.48 -6.60 16.67
N PRO A 364 -28.10 -6.98 15.54
CA PRO A 364 -28.25 -6.10 14.39
C PRO A 364 -29.18 -4.92 14.69
N THR A 365 -28.76 -3.71 14.31
CA THR A 365 -29.64 -2.54 14.18
C THR A 365 -30.14 -2.38 12.74
N SER A 366 -31.15 -1.55 12.52
CA SER A 366 -31.85 -1.37 11.23
C SER A 366 -30.92 -1.11 10.03
N SER A 367 -29.76 -0.48 10.25
CA SER A 367 -28.74 -0.10 9.26
C SER A 367 -27.46 -0.96 9.28
N SER A 368 -27.38 -2.02 10.09
CA SER A 368 -26.13 -2.79 10.23
C SER A 368 -25.81 -3.70 9.04
N LEU A 369 -24.58 -3.65 8.55
CA LEU A 369 -24.01 -4.60 7.59
C LEU A 369 -23.37 -5.80 8.29
N TYR A 370 -23.59 -7.00 7.74
CA TYR A 370 -23.03 -8.25 8.25
C TYR A 370 -22.36 -9.06 7.15
N PHE A 371 -21.28 -9.72 7.55
CA PHE A 371 -20.40 -10.48 6.67
C PHE A 371 -20.17 -11.88 7.24
N GLN A 372 -20.23 -12.88 6.37
CA GLN A 372 -20.07 -14.28 6.72
C GLN A 372 -18.72 -14.81 6.24
N CYS A 373 -18.03 -15.51 7.13
CA CYS A 373 -16.78 -16.19 6.78
C CYS A 373 -17.05 -17.42 5.90
N PRO A 374 -16.41 -17.59 4.74
CA PRO A 374 -16.64 -18.74 3.86
C PRO A 374 -16.10 -20.07 4.41
N ARG A 375 -15.26 -20.04 5.46
CA ARG A 375 -14.66 -21.25 6.06
C ARG A 375 -15.49 -21.78 7.23
N CYS A 376 -15.76 -20.94 8.22
CA CYS A 376 -16.49 -21.35 9.44
C CYS A 376 -17.98 -20.99 9.41
N THR A 377 -18.46 -20.29 8.38
CA THR A 377 -19.85 -19.83 8.21
C THR A 377 -20.40 -18.92 9.32
N GLN A 378 -19.53 -18.45 10.23
CA GLN A 378 -19.90 -17.50 11.28
C GLN A 378 -20.06 -16.08 10.73
N SER A 379 -20.93 -15.31 11.37
CA SER A 379 -21.31 -13.95 10.96
C SER A 379 -20.64 -12.88 11.84
N PHE A 380 -20.13 -11.83 11.19
CA PHE A 380 -19.43 -10.72 11.82
C PHE A 380 -20.04 -9.39 11.35
N CYS A 381 -20.13 -8.39 12.23
CA CYS A 381 -20.48 -7.03 11.84
C CYS A 381 -19.33 -6.35 11.06
N LEU A 382 -19.59 -5.19 10.45
CA LEU A 382 -18.58 -4.41 9.73
C LEU A 382 -17.31 -4.14 10.55
N ASP A 383 -17.45 -3.69 11.80
CA ASP A 383 -16.29 -3.37 12.65
C ASP A 383 -15.44 -4.61 12.96
N CYS A 384 -16.09 -5.74 13.29
CA CYS A 384 -15.39 -6.99 13.52
C CYS A 384 -14.71 -7.49 12.24
N ASP A 385 -15.34 -7.35 11.08
CA ASP A 385 -14.76 -7.71 9.79
C ASP A 385 -13.50 -6.88 9.49
N LEU A 386 -13.54 -5.56 9.73
CA LEU A 386 -12.38 -4.68 9.58
C LEU A 386 -11.24 -5.08 10.54
N VAL A 387 -11.54 -5.28 11.83
CA VAL A 387 -10.53 -5.69 12.83
C VAL A 387 -9.90 -7.04 12.49
N ILE A 388 -10.70 -7.99 11.98
CA ILE A 388 -10.21 -9.31 11.57
C ILE A 388 -9.24 -9.19 10.39
N HIS A 389 -9.55 -8.36 9.40
CA HIS A 389 -8.75 -8.24 8.19
C HIS A 389 -7.57 -7.27 8.30
N GLU A 390 -7.64 -6.23 9.13
CA GLU A 390 -6.60 -5.19 9.25
C GLU A 390 -5.64 -5.44 10.42
N SER A 391 -6.12 -6.03 11.54
CA SER A 391 -5.33 -6.14 12.77
C SER A 391 -5.04 -7.59 13.17
N LEU A 392 -6.09 -8.40 13.34
CA LEU A 392 -5.94 -9.76 13.88
C LEU A 392 -5.34 -10.74 12.87
N HIS A 393 -5.68 -10.56 11.59
CA HIS A 393 -5.30 -11.44 10.49
C HIS A 393 -5.64 -12.92 10.68
N ASN A 394 -6.49 -13.25 11.67
CA ASN A 394 -7.01 -14.58 11.94
C ASN A 394 -8.52 -14.49 12.22
N CYS A 395 -9.29 -15.44 11.70
CA CYS A 395 -10.73 -15.50 11.95
C CYS A 395 -11.00 -16.27 13.26
N PRO A 396 -11.58 -15.64 14.30
CA PRO A 396 -11.83 -16.31 15.59
C PRO A 396 -12.69 -17.58 15.46
N GLY A 397 -13.68 -17.55 14.55
CA GLY A 397 -14.53 -18.71 14.30
C GLY A 397 -13.81 -19.87 13.62
N CYS A 398 -12.75 -19.63 12.84
CA CYS A 398 -11.95 -20.70 12.24
C CYS A 398 -11.02 -21.35 13.28
N GLU A 399 -10.43 -20.55 14.16
CA GLU A 399 -9.56 -21.04 15.24
C GLU A 399 -10.33 -21.84 16.29
N ASN A 400 -11.59 -21.49 16.56
CA ASN A 400 -12.44 -22.25 17.48
C ASN A 400 -12.99 -23.55 16.86
N ASN A 401 -13.11 -23.65 15.53
CA ASN A 401 -13.66 -24.80 14.82
C ASN A 401 -12.59 -25.73 14.22
N LEU A 402 -11.39 -25.83 14.83
CA LEU A 402 -10.30 -26.68 14.34
C LEU A 402 -10.69 -28.16 14.15
N ASP A 403 -11.81 -28.62 14.71
CA ASP A 403 -12.30 -30.00 14.63
C ASP A 403 -13.17 -30.32 13.39
N ASN A 404 -13.57 -29.32 12.58
CA ASN A 404 -14.31 -29.57 11.33
C ASN A 404 -13.54 -28.99 10.13
N PRO A 405 -12.86 -29.82 9.33
CA PRO A 405 -12.16 -29.32 8.15
C PRO A 405 -13.19 -28.73 7.17
N PRO A 406 -12.89 -27.58 6.52
CA PRO A 406 -13.77 -27.02 5.52
C PRO A 406 -13.88 -27.98 4.33
N ALA A 407 -15.09 -28.15 3.80
CA ALA A 407 -15.29 -28.80 2.51
C ALA A 407 -14.45 -28.05 1.46
N VAL A 408 -13.48 -28.74 0.88
CA VAL A 408 -12.68 -28.20 -0.22
C VAL A 408 -13.64 -27.94 -1.38
N VAL A 409 -13.93 -26.67 -1.65
CA VAL A 409 -14.59 -26.27 -2.89
C VAL A 409 -13.51 -26.28 -3.96
N ASP A 410 -13.27 -27.46 -4.53
CA ASP A 410 -12.43 -27.63 -5.71
C ASP A 410 -13.14 -27.01 -6.92
N ASN A 411 -12.71 -25.83 -7.32
CA ASN A 411 -12.99 -25.28 -8.66
C ASN A 411 -12.06 -25.92 -9.69
N SER A 412 -12.17 -27.25 -9.86
CA SER A 412 -11.52 -28.00 -10.93
C SER A 412 -12.54 -28.95 -11.56
N ALA A 413 -13.29 -28.43 -12.53
CA ALA A 413 -13.97 -29.28 -13.50
C ALA A 413 -12.89 -29.96 -14.38
N GLY A 414 -12.81 -31.29 -14.29
CA GLY A 414 -12.12 -32.16 -15.23
C GLY A 414 -10.82 -32.78 -14.72
N ASP A 415 -10.88 -33.93 -14.05
CA ASP A 415 -10.61 -35.21 -14.70
C ASP A 415 -10.79 -36.36 -13.70
N THR A 416 -11.51 -37.40 -14.14
CA THR A 416 -11.80 -38.61 -13.37
C THR A 416 -10.61 -39.56 -13.49
N THR A 417 -9.85 -39.77 -12.41
CA THR A 417 -9.11 -41.04 -12.22
C THR A 417 -9.05 -41.44 -10.76
N THR A 418 -9.68 -42.58 -10.50
CA THR A 418 -9.71 -43.39 -9.29
C THR A 418 -8.31 -43.83 -8.88
N THR A 419 -7.86 -43.48 -7.67
CA THR A 419 -6.80 -44.24 -6.98
C THR A 419 -7.15 -44.41 -5.50
N THR A 420 -7.27 -45.68 -5.11
CA THR A 420 -7.55 -46.17 -3.77
C THR A 420 -6.28 -46.09 -2.91
N ASN A 421 -6.27 -45.24 -1.88
CA ASN A 421 -5.21 -45.23 -0.86
C ASN A 421 -5.63 -46.10 0.34
N THR A 422 -5.02 -47.28 0.43
CA THR A 422 -4.98 -48.13 1.62
C THR A 422 -4.09 -47.47 2.69
N THR A 423 -4.66 -47.14 3.84
CA THR A 423 -3.95 -46.68 5.04
C THR A 423 -3.58 -47.89 5.91
N ASN A 424 -2.28 -48.18 6.04
CA ASN A 424 -1.75 -48.99 7.13
C ASN A 424 -1.12 -48.05 8.18
N PRO A 425 -1.49 -48.14 9.47
CA PRO A 425 -0.81 -47.40 10.52
C PRO A 425 0.50 -48.10 10.90
N ILE A 426 1.58 -47.32 11.00
CA ILE A 426 2.86 -47.76 11.55
C ILE A 426 2.79 -47.57 13.07
N GLU A 427 2.71 -48.68 13.80
CA GLU A 427 2.89 -48.74 15.25
C GLU A 427 4.36 -48.47 15.60
N ILE A 428 4.58 -47.48 16.47
CA ILE A 428 5.87 -47.24 17.13
C ILE A 428 5.80 -47.94 18.48
N ASN A 429 6.50 -49.06 18.61
CA ASN A 429 6.72 -49.73 19.89
C ASN A 429 7.69 -48.90 20.76
N THR A 430 7.25 -48.64 21.99
CA THR A 430 8.12 -48.49 23.17
C THR A 430 8.09 -49.78 23.97
#